data_AF-A0A261ASS3-F1
#
_entry.id   AF-A0A261ASS3-F1
#
_cell.length_a   1.000
_cell.length_b   1.000
_cell.length_c   1.000
_cell.angle_alpha   90.00
_cell.angle_beta   90.00
_cell.angle_gamma   90.00
#
_symmetry.space_group_name_H-M   'P 1'
#
loop_
_entity.id
_entity.type
_entity.pdbx_description
1 polymer ?
#
loop_
_entity_poly.entity_id
_entity_poly.type
_entity_poly.pdbx_seq_one_letter_code
_entity_poly.pdbx_strand_id
1 'polypeptide(L)'
;GWRVANTISIDNEIIGEPDIECLEDEIRIWVKTRKIFADDFANQKTRKPHFDLQFGACGMKSLRSVDPRGMYYGITVVVSFHPLFITKVDQAYHVKCFFEEANKGLTAELGVSMIPTTELEARHGVPGCTYSIHSSTIDELDAGRPAGQPIQFARVGDRVLHQWHCNDQMYGVLINNCYVTDGFGKKSDVIDDKGCVIDPILITGIRYSSDLQRAYAESSVFKFADKPGVWFFCQVQMCMKKHGMCDGIT
;
A
#
# COMPACT_ATOMS: atom_id res chain seq x y z
N GLY A 1 -24.21 -44.12 23.74
CA GLY A 1 -24.72 -42.74 23.79
C GLY A 1 -23.55 -41.80 23.61
N TRP A 2 -23.50 -41.09 22.48
CA TRP A 2 -22.42 -40.14 22.21
C TRP A 2 -22.79 -38.79 22.83
N ARG A 3 -21.89 -38.26 23.68
CA ARG A 3 -22.03 -36.94 24.30
C ARG A 3 -21.83 -35.87 23.22
N VAL A 4 -22.83 -35.01 23.05
CA VAL A 4 -22.73 -33.80 22.23
C VAL A 4 -21.71 -32.88 22.88
N ALA A 5 -20.68 -32.48 22.12
CA ALA A 5 -19.71 -31.50 22.57
C ALA A 5 -20.44 -30.16 22.78
N ASN A 6 -20.28 -29.56 23.96
CA ASN A 6 -20.75 -28.20 24.22
C ASN A 6 -20.12 -27.25 23.20
N THR A 7 -20.93 -26.70 22.31
CA THR A 7 -20.54 -25.59 21.45
C THR A 7 -20.23 -24.39 22.34
N ILE A 8 -18.97 -23.96 22.37
CA ILE A 8 -18.57 -22.69 22.99
C ILE A 8 -19.24 -21.58 22.18
N SER A 9 -20.35 -21.05 22.71
CA SER A 9 -21.05 -19.92 22.12
C SER A 9 -20.30 -18.64 22.49
N ILE A 10 -19.57 -18.08 21.54
CA ILE A 10 -18.94 -16.77 21.69
C ILE A 10 -20.05 -15.71 21.55
N ASP A 11 -20.48 -15.17 22.69
CA ASP A 11 -21.55 -14.18 22.78
C ASP A 11 -20.99 -12.80 23.14
N ASN A 12 -19.95 -12.39 22.41
CA ASN A 12 -19.39 -11.05 22.45
C ASN A 12 -18.91 -10.66 21.05
N GLU A 13 -18.84 -9.36 20.81
CA GLU A 13 -18.42 -8.79 19.53
C GLU A 13 -17.69 -7.47 19.75
N ILE A 14 -16.96 -7.05 18.74
CA ILE A 14 -16.30 -5.74 18.69
C ILE A 14 -17.26 -4.73 18.07
N ILE A 15 -17.31 -3.54 18.66
CA ILE A 15 -18.19 -2.45 18.23
C ILE A 15 -17.35 -1.35 17.59
N GLY A 16 -17.45 -1.25 16.26
CA GLY A 16 -16.77 -0.21 15.49
C GLY A 16 -15.25 -0.40 15.40
N GLU A 17 -14.56 0.67 15.04
CA GLU A 17 -13.10 0.69 14.93
C GLU A 17 -12.42 0.95 16.29
N PRO A 18 -11.22 0.41 16.53
CA PRO A 18 -10.43 0.70 17.73
C PRO A 18 -10.05 2.18 17.83
N ASP A 19 -10.02 2.70 19.06
CA ASP A 19 -9.42 4.02 19.31
C ASP A 19 -7.89 3.83 19.46
N ILE A 20 -7.08 4.68 18.83
CA ILE A 20 -5.61 4.57 18.79
C ILE A 20 -4.99 5.87 19.31
N GLU A 21 -4.01 5.75 20.19
CA GLU A 21 -3.16 6.86 20.65
C GLU A 21 -1.69 6.53 20.35
N CYS A 22 -1.01 7.44 19.66
CA CYS A 22 0.40 7.31 19.30
C CYS A 22 1.23 8.23 20.20
N LEU A 23 2.05 7.65 21.08
CA LEU A 23 2.96 8.36 21.99
C LEU A 23 4.40 8.29 21.48
N GLU A 24 5.33 8.94 22.18
CA GLU A 24 6.73 9.05 21.75
C GLU A 24 7.47 7.70 21.72
N ASP A 25 7.07 6.74 22.56
CA ASP A 25 7.70 5.44 22.74
C ASP A 25 6.74 4.24 22.66
N GLU A 26 5.42 4.48 22.65
CA GLU A 26 4.40 3.43 22.63
C GLU A 26 3.15 3.76 21.81
N ILE A 27 2.42 2.72 21.42
CA ILE A 27 1.08 2.81 20.84
C ILE A 27 0.08 2.21 21.83
N ARG A 28 -0.97 2.96 22.16
CA ARG A 28 -2.08 2.47 22.97
C ARG A 28 -3.29 2.24 22.10
N ILE A 29 -3.92 1.08 22.26
CA ILE A 29 -5.06 0.66 21.43
C ILE A 29 -6.20 0.23 22.35
N TRP A 30 -7.36 0.86 22.17
CA TRP A 30 -8.59 0.50 22.88
C TRP A 30 -9.59 -0.15 21.95
N VAL A 31 -10.12 -1.31 22.36
CA VAL A 31 -11.13 -2.03 21.60
C VAL A 31 -12.46 -1.96 22.33
N LYS A 32 -13.53 -1.50 21.67
CA LYS A 32 -14.86 -1.46 22.26
C LYS A 32 -15.56 -2.78 22.06
N THR A 33 -16.07 -3.40 23.12
CA THR A 33 -16.79 -4.67 23.06
C THR A 33 -18.23 -4.54 23.53
N ARG A 34 -19.14 -5.36 22.97
CA ARG A 34 -20.56 -5.35 23.35
C ARG A 34 -20.78 -5.73 24.81
N LYS A 35 -20.06 -6.74 25.27
CA LYS A 35 -20.07 -7.22 26.66
C LYS A 35 -18.71 -7.03 27.29
N ILE A 36 -18.73 -7.00 28.62
CA ILE A 36 -17.53 -6.85 29.46
C ILE A 36 -16.59 -8.03 29.18
N PHE A 37 -15.34 -7.71 28.89
CA PHE A 37 -14.27 -8.68 28.70
C PHE A 37 -13.33 -8.63 29.91
N ALA A 38 -12.83 -9.78 30.32
CA ALA A 38 -11.80 -9.87 31.35
C ALA A 38 -10.45 -9.74 30.65
N ASP A 39 -9.81 -8.59 30.84
CA ASP A 39 -8.45 -8.40 30.37
C ASP A 39 -7.49 -9.11 31.32
N ASP A 40 -6.90 -10.22 30.86
CA ASP A 40 -5.94 -11.02 31.62
C ASP A 40 -4.68 -10.22 31.99
N PHE A 41 -4.38 -9.12 31.29
CA PHE A 41 -3.22 -8.25 31.57
C PHE A 41 -3.53 -7.15 32.60
N ALA A 42 -4.71 -6.54 32.53
CA ALA A 42 -5.06 -5.39 33.37
C ALA A 42 -5.82 -5.75 34.65
N ASN A 43 -6.22 -7.03 34.82
CA ASN A 43 -7.03 -7.51 35.95
C ASN A 43 -8.33 -6.69 36.14
N GLN A 44 -8.85 -6.13 35.04
CA GLN A 44 -10.01 -5.25 35.02
C GLN A 44 -11.08 -5.81 34.08
N LYS A 45 -12.33 -5.69 34.52
CA LYS A 45 -13.52 -6.03 33.75
C LYS A 45 -14.04 -4.75 33.10
N THR A 46 -13.79 -4.59 31.81
CA THR A 46 -14.17 -3.39 31.06
C THR A 46 -14.82 -3.74 29.72
N ARG A 47 -15.61 -2.80 29.18
CA ARG A 47 -16.12 -2.86 27.80
C ARG A 47 -15.18 -2.18 26.79
N LYS A 48 -14.07 -1.62 27.30
CA LYS A 48 -13.07 -0.93 26.51
C LYS A 48 -11.67 -1.34 27.00
N PRO A 49 -11.29 -2.63 26.88
CA PRO A 49 -9.93 -3.07 27.19
C PRO A 49 -8.92 -2.32 26.33
N HIS A 50 -7.70 -2.21 26.85
CA HIS A 50 -6.59 -1.59 26.16
C HIS A 50 -5.32 -2.39 26.39
N PHE A 51 -4.39 -2.23 25.48
CA PHE A 51 -3.05 -2.78 25.61
C PHE A 51 -2.06 -1.77 25.02
N ASP A 52 -0.90 -1.74 25.65
CA ASP A 52 0.16 -0.81 25.33
C ASP A 52 1.29 -1.55 24.62
N LEU A 53 1.73 -1.01 23.49
CA LEU A 53 2.74 -1.62 22.64
C LEU A 53 3.91 -0.68 22.51
N GLN A 54 4.97 -1.02 23.24
CA GLN A 54 6.27 -0.38 23.14
C GLN A 54 6.86 -0.57 21.74
N PHE A 55 7.54 0.46 21.22
CA PHE A 55 8.14 0.38 19.89
C PHE A 55 9.17 -0.77 19.78
N GLY A 56 9.08 -1.53 18.69
CA GLY A 56 9.93 -2.70 18.44
C GLY A 56 9.47 -4.00 19.14
N ALA A 57 8.42 -3.95 19.97
CA ALA A 57 7.83 -5.14 20.57
C ALA A 57 6.76 -5.79 19.68
N CYS A 58 6.37 -7.03 19.99
CA CYS A 58 5.22 -7.74 19.38
C CYS A 58 5.24 -7.81 17.83
N GLY A 59 6.43 -7.81 17.22
CA GLY A 59 6.57 -7.84 15.76
C GLY A 59 6.16 -6.54 15.06
N MET A 60 6.12 -5.42 15.79
CA MET A 60 5.89 -4.08 15.25
C MET A 60 6.95 -3.74 14.19
N LYS A 61 6.49 -3.14 13.08
CA LYS A 61 7.33 -2.79 11.93
C LYS A 61 7.45 -1.29 11.83
N SER A 62 8.66 -0.80 11.58
CA SER A 62 8.92 0.60 11.26
C SER A 62 9.19 0.77 9.75
N LEU A 63 8.68 1.85 9.17
CA LEU A 63 8.89 2.20 7.76
C LEU A 63 9.22 3.69 7.67
N ARG A 64 10.40 4.01 7.15
CA ARG A 64 10.81 5.38 6.91
C ARG A 64 10.08 5.97 5.71
N SER A 65 9.41 7.09 5.92
CA SER A 65 8.82 7.93 4.88
C SER A 65 9.79 9.02 4.48
N VAL A 66 9.96 9.22 3.17
CA VAL A 66 10.81 10.29 2.63
C VAL A 66 10.00 11.55 2.35
N ASP A 67 8.69 11.42 2.13
CA ASP A 67 7.77 12.52 1.83
C ASP A 67 6.33 12.21 2.32
N PRO A 68 5.82 12.87 3.37
CA PRO A 68 6.56 13.72 4.31
C PRO A 68 7.65 12.91 5.02
N ARG A 69 8.77 13.57 5.34
CA ARG A 69 9.87 12.92 6.06
C ARG A 69 9.37 12.49 7.43
N GLY A 70 9.56 11.22 7.77
CA GLY A 70 9.10 10.70 9.05
C GLY A 70 9.20 9.19 9.14
N MET A 71 8.62 8.63 10.19
CA MET A 71 8.62 7.20 10.48
C MET A 71 7.20 6.72 10.73
N TYR A 72 6.78 5.71 9.98
CA TYR A 72 5.59 4.94 10.29
C TYR A 72 5.94 3.80 11.24
N TYR A 73 5.10 3.56 12.24
CA TYR A 73 5.13 2.36 13.08
C TYR A 73 3.80 1.63 12.91
N GLY A 74 3.87 0.37 12.47
CA GLY A 74 2.71 -0.43 12.12
C GLY A 74 2.70 -1.79 12.82
N ILE A 75 1.54 -2.20 13.30
CA ILE A 75 1.32 -3.52 13.91
C ILE A 75 -0.07 -4.05 13.55
N THR A 76 -0.16 -5.36 13.32
CA THR A 76 -1.46 -6.03 13.15
C THR A 76 -1.88 -6.67 14.46
N VAL A 77 -2.99 -6.21 15.00
CA VAL A 77 -3.59 -6.76 16.23
C VAL A 77 -4.75 -7.66 15.84
N VAL A 78 -4.77 -8.88 16.37
CA VAL A 78 -5.91 -9.79 16.25
C VAL A 78 -6.63 -9.83 17.59
N VAL A 79 -7.91 -9.47 17.58
CA VAL A 79 -8.78 -9.56 18.75
C VAL A 79 -9.63 -10.83 18.60
N SER A 80 -9.41 -11.78 19.51
CA SER A 80 -10.15 -13.04 19.57
C SER A 80 -10.81 -13.19 20.93
N PHE A 81 -12.03 -13.71 20.93
CA PHE A 81 -12.73 -14.11 22.15
C PHE A 81 -12.51 -15.59 22.50
N HIS A 82 -11.78 -16.35 21.67
CA HIS A 82 -11.47 -17.73 21.92
C HIS A 82 -9.98 -17.89 22.30
N PRO A 83 -9.65 -18.47 23.47
CA PRO A 83 -8.29 -18.43 24.01
C PRO A 83 -7.26 -19.29 23.27
N LEU A 84 -7.70 -20.21 22.38
CA LEU A 84 -6.82 -21.18 21.71
C LEU A 84 -6.89 -21.19 20.18
N PHE A 85 -7.92 -20.59 19.57
CA PHE A 85 -8.20 -20.78 18.15
C PHE A 85 -8.73 -19.50 17.54
N ILE A 86 -8.29 -19.20 16.33
CA ILE A 86 -8.84 -18.09 15.56
C ILE A 86 -10.24 -18.51 15.08
N THR A 87 -11.26 -17.72 15.40
CA THR A 87 -12.65 -18.02 15.05
C THR A 87 -13.23 -17.02 14.05
N LYS A 88 -14.40 -17.35 13.49
CA LYS A 88 -15.09 -16.51 12.48
C LYS A 88 -15.45 -15.11 13.01
N VAL A 89 -15.50 -14.91 14.32
CA VAL A 89 -15.83 -13.62 14.94
C VAL A 89 -14.60 -12.78 15.28
N ASP A 90 -13.40 -13.31 15.03
CA ASP A 90 -12.15 -12.60 15.27
C ASP A 90 -11.96 -11.49 14.24
N GLN A 91 -11.42 -10.35 14.69
CA GLN A 91 -11.13 -9.24 13.81
C GLN A 91 -9.66 -8.87 13.93
N ALA A 92 -9.06 -8.55 12.79
CA ALA A 92 -7.69 -8.09 12.70
C ALA A 92 -7.66 -6.63 12.26
N TYR A 93 -6.92 -5.80 13.00
CA TYR A 93 -6.75 -4.39 12.72
C TYR A 93 -5.28 -4.10 12.44
N HIS A 94 -5.00 -3.42 11.33
CA HIS A 94 -3.67 -2.93 11.05
C HIS A 94 -3.55 -1.48 11.56
N VAL A 95 -2.96 -1.32 12.73
CA VAL A 95 -2.75 -0.03 13.39
C VAL A 95 -1.45 0.60 12.89
N LYS A 96 -1.50 1.88 12.51
CA LYS A 96 -0.35 2.59 11.94
C LYS A 96 -0.27 4.01 12.49
N CYS A 97 0.83 4.33 13.17
CA CYS A 97 1.18 5.67 13.63
C CYS A 97 2.21 6.29 12.68
N PHE A 98 2.14 7.60 12.43
CA PHE A 98 3.14 8.34 11.67
C PHE A 98 3.75 9.45 12.52
N PHE A 99 5.07 9.46 12.61
CA PHE A 99 5.84 10.49 13.29
C PHE A 99 6.62 11.27 12.24
N GLU A 100 6.19 12.50 11.98
CA GLU A 100 6.87 13.38 11.05
C GLU A 100 8.21 13.84 11.66
N GLU A 101 9.28 13.75 10.87
CA GLU A 101 10.58 14.29 11.22
C GLU A 101 10.48 15.81 11.15
N ALA A 102 10.46 16.46 12.32
CA ALA A 102 10.34 17.91 12.39
C ALA A 102 11.57 18.58 11.77
N ASN A 103 11.49 18.93 10.49
CA ASN A 103 12.46 19.80 9.82
C ASN A 103 12.04 21.27 9.94
N LYS A 104 11.42 21.65 11.05
CA LYS A 104 11.23 23.06 11.41
C LYS A 104 12.46 23.50 12.19
N GLY A 105 13.39 24.15 11.50
CA GLY A 105 14.34 25.02 12.17
C GLY A 105 13.57 25.98 13.07
N LEU A 106 13.75 25.87 14.38
CA LEU A 106 13.40 26.93 15.34
C LEU A 106 14.41 28.07 15.15
N THR A 107 14.27 28.82 14.06
CA THR A 107 15.02 30.06 13.85
C THR A 107 14.13 31.23 14.22
N ALA A 108 14.44 31.86 15.36
CA ALA A 108 14.00 33.21 15.68
C ALA A 108 14.63 34.19 14.67
N GLU A 109 13.83 35.14 14.18
CA GLU A 109 14.24 36.11 13.16
C GLU A 109 15.30 37.11 13.68
N LEU A 110 16.28 37.43 12.82
CA LEU A 110 16.84 38.79 12.68
C LEU A 110 17.45 38.93 11.27
N GLY A 111 16.85 39.78 10.44
CA GLY A 111 17.06 39.79 8.98
C GLY A 111 18.21 40.66 8.46
N VAL A 112 18.55 40.48 7.17
CA VAL A 112 18.90 41.53 6.19
C VAL A 112 18.72 40.96 4.77
N SER A 113 18.18 41.80 3.89
CA SER A 113 17.89 41.61 2.46
C SER A 113 18.98 40.94 1.61
N MET A 114 18.56 39.94 0.83
CA MET A 114 18.87 39.76 -0.60
C MET A 114 17.60 39.16 -1.21
N ILE A 115 17.12 39.65 -2.35
CA ILE A 115 16.01 38.98 -3.07
C ILE A 115 16.60 37.69 -3.66
N PRO A 116 16.27 36.50 -3.14
CA PRO A 116 16.63 35.26 -3.80
C PRO A 116 15.53 34.99 -4.83
N THR A 117 15.89 34.70 -6.08
CA THR A 117 14.95 33.97 -6.95
C THR A 117 14.68 32.62 -6.30
N THR A 118 13.49 32.47 -5.71
CA THR A 118 12.99 31.18 -5.29
C THR A 118 12.71 30.36 -6.53
N GLU A 119 13.52 29.34 -6.81
CA GLU A 119 13.00 28.22 -7.60
C GLU A 119 11.95 27.52 -6.74
N LEU A 120 10.68 27.76 -7.06
CA LEU A 120 9.61 26.87 -6.69
C LEU A 120 9.73 25.62 -7.57
N GLU A 121 10.31 24.54 -7.07
CA GLU A 121 9.91 23.21 -7.54
C GLU A 121 8.53 22.92 -6.95
N ALA A 122 7.48 23.31 -7.67
CA ALA A 122 6.18 22.70 -7.49
C ALA A 122 6.27 21.27 -8.04
N ARG A 123 6.55 20.30 -7.15
CA ARG A 123 6.35 18.87 -7.48
C ARG A 123 4.85 18.60 -7.54
N HIS A 124 4.26 18.91 -8.68
CA HIS A 124 2.97 18.37 -9.05
C HIS A 124 3.16 16.86 -9.27
N GLY A 125 2.64 16.02 -8.38
CA GLY A 125 2.32 14.65 -8.77
C GLY A 125 1.50 14.71 -10.05
N VAL A 126 1.89 13.95 -11.07
CA VAL A 126 1.41 14.15 -12.45
C VAL A 126 -0.14 14.18 -12.46
N PRO A 127 -0.76 15.35 -12.67
CA PRO A 127 -2.21 15.45 -12.60
C PRO A 127 -2.86 14.61 -13.71
N GLY A 128 -3.82 13.75 -13.35
CA GLY A 128 -4.62 13.02 -14.33
C GLY A 128 -4.07 11.65 -14.78
N CYS A 129 -3.07 11.09 -14.09
CA CYS A 129 -2.63 9.72 -14.28
C CYS A 129 -3.33 8.74 -13.32
N THR A 130 -3.73 7.57 -13.84
CA THR A 130 -4.31 6.46 -13.07
C THR A 130 -3.62 5.16 -13.39
N TYR A 131 -3.60 4.26 -12.41
CA TYR A 131 -3.10 2.89 -12.55
C TYR A 131 -4.17 1.91 -12.07
N SER A 132 -4.41 0.86 -12.85
CA SER A 132 -5.40 -0.17 -12.55
C SER A 132 -4.96 -1.53 -13.08
N ILE A 133 -5.41 -2.60 -12.40
CA ILE A 133 -5.21 -3.99 -12.81
C ILE A 133 -6.55 -4.54 -13.27
N HIS A 134 -6.58 -5.23 -14.41
CA HIS A 134 -7.79 -5.70 -15.06
C HIS A 134 -7.76 -7.21 -15.27
N SER A 135 -8.94 -7.84 -15.28
CA SER A 135 -9.09 -9.29 -15.54
C SER A 135 -9.01 -9.68 -17.02
N SER A 136 -8.30 -8.90 -17.83
CA SER A 136 -8.09 -9.12 -19.27
C SER A 136 -6.64 -9.48 -19.57
N THR A 137 -6.33 -9.86 -20.80
CA THR A 137 -4.96 -10.20 -21.25
C THR A 137 -4.51 -9.27 -22.37
N ILE A 138 -3.20 -9.27 -22.68
CA ILE A 138 -2.67 -8.47 -23.78
C ILE A 138 -3.20 -8.96 -25.14
N ASP A 139 -3.48 -10.25 -25.26
CA ASP A 139 -4.04 -10.87 -26.47
C ASP A 139 -5.45 -10.32 -26.78
N GLU A 140 -6.24 -10.01 -25.73
CA GLU A 140 -7.55 -9.39 -25.92
C GLU A 140 -7.43 -7.95 -26.42
N LEU A 141 -6.43 -7.21 -25.90
CA LEU A 141 -6.12 -5.86 -26.32
C LEU A 141 -5.67 -5.82 -27.78
N ASP A 142 -4.81 -6.76 -28.18
CA ASP A 142 -4.36 -6.91 -29.58
C ASP A 142 -5.50 -7.29 -30.52
N ALA A 143 -6.49 -8.04 -30.03
CA ALA A 143 -7.73 -8.30 -30.76
C ALA A 143 -8.68 -7.08 -30.82
N GLY A 144 -8.26 -5.91 -30.31
CA GLY A 144 -9.01 -4.66 -30.31
C GLY A 144 -10.08 -4.56 -29.22
N ARG A 145 -10.09 -5.48 -28.24
CA ARG A 145 -11.00 -5.39 -27.10
C ARG A 145 -10.43 -4.40 -26.06
N PRO A 146 -11.27 -3.59 -25.42
CA PRO A 146 -10.80 -2.71 -24.34
C PRO A 146 -10.34 -3.54 -23.13
N ALA A 147 -9.53 -2.92 -22.27
CA ALA A 147 -9.20 -3.51 -20.97
C ALA A 147 -10.49 -3.86 -20.19
N GLY A 148 -10.47 -5.01 -19.51
CA GLY A 148 -11.61 -5.53 -18.76
C GLY A 148 -11.99 -4.68 -17.56
N GLN A 149 -12.79 -5.23 -16.63
CA GLN A 149 -13.10 -4.51 -15.39
C GLN A 149 -11.87 -4.46 -14.46
N PRO A 150 -11.64 -3.34 -13.74
CA PRO A 150 -10.62 -3.29 -12.71
C PRO A 150 -10.90 -4.31 -11.60
N ILE A 151 -9.85 -4.98 -11.15
CA ILE A 151 -9.91 -6.00 -10.10
C ILE A 151 -8.97 -5.63 -8.95
N GLN A 152 -9.37 -6.00 -7.73
CA GLN A 152 -8.56 -5.84 -6.51
C GLN A 152 -8.03 -7.17 -6.00
N PHE A 153 -8.55 -8.30 -6.50
CA PHE A 153 -8.22 -9.64 -6.07
C PHE A 153 -8.04 -10.54 -7.28
N ALA A 154 -7.00 -11.37 -7.25
CA ALA A 154 -6.71 -12.39 -8.23
C ALA A 154 -6.02 -13.58 -7.55
N ARG A 155 -6.08 -14.76 -8.16
CA ARG A 155 -5.40 -15.96 -7.65
C ARG A 155 -4.00 -16.05 -8.25
N VAL A 156 -3.08 -16.67 -7.52
CA VAL A 156 -1.73 -16.95 -8.03
C VAL A 156 -1.83 -17.77 -9.32
N GLY A 157 -1.15 -17.32 -10.36
CA GLY A 157 -1.18 -17.91 -11.71
C GLY A 157 -2.25 -17.33 -12.65
N ASP A 158 -3.19 -16.51 -12.16
CA ASP A 158 -4.11 -15.79 -13.05
C ASP A 158 -3.30 -14.79 -13.92
N ARG A 159 -3.64 -14.66 -15.20
CA ARG A 159 -3.08 -13.59 -16.06
C ARG A 159 -3.88 -12.31 -15.86
N VAL A 160 -3.21 -11.19 -15.59
CA VAL A 160 -3.83 -9.89 -15.38
C VAL A 160 -3.16 -8.81 -16.21
N LEU A 161 -3.95 -7.82 -16.62
CA LEU A 161 -3.47 -6.69 -17.41
C LEU A 161 -3.31 -5.45 -16.52
N HIS A 162 -2.09 -4.96 -16.41
CA HIS A 162 -1.76 -3.66 -15.83
C HIS A 162 -2.02 -2.57 -16.87
N GLN A 163 -2.69 -1.50 -16.45
CA GLN A 163 -2.92 -0.33 -17.28
C GLN A 163 -2.51 0.93 -16.52
N TRP A 164 -1.62 1.71 -17.14
CA TRP A 164 -1.38 3.10 -16.77
C TRP A 164 -2.07 3.99 -17.80
N HIS A 165 -2.78 5.02 -17.34
CA HIS A 165 -3.44 5.96 -18.22
C HIS A 165 -3.27 7.39 -17.71
N CYS A 166 -2.74 8.27 -18.55
CA CYS A 166 -2.69 9.71 -18.28
C CYS A 166 -3.46 10.48 -19.34
N ASN A 167 -4.35 11.36 -18.90
CA ASN A 167 -5.17 12.17 -19.81
C ASN A 167 -4.48 13.52 -20.13
N ASP A 168 -3.39 13.47 -20.90
CA ASP A 168 -2.66 14.66 -21.34
C ASP A 168 -2.35 14.60 -22.85
N GLN A 169 -2.83 15.59 -23.61
CA GLN A 169 -2.68 15.62 -25.07
C GLN A 169 -1.28 16.08 -25.52
N MET A 170 -0.57 16.84 -24.68
CA MET A 170 0.75 17.38 -24.98
C MET A 170 1.87 16.37 -24.70
N TYR A 171 1.68 15.56 -23.67
CA TYR A 171 2.69 14.62 -23.18
C TYR A 171 2.31 13.16 -23.43
N GLY A 172 3.33 12.33 -23.68
CA GLY A 172 3.27 10.87 -23.63
C GLY A 172 3.77 10.36 -22.29
N VAL A 173 3.40 9.12 -21.96
CA VAL A 173 3.79 8.45 -20.71
C VAL A 173 4.86 7.40 -20.99
N LEU A 174 5.83 7.31 -20.08
CA LEU A 174 6.90 6.33 -20.09
C LEU A 174 7.00 5.74 -18.70
N ILE A 175 6.91 4.41 -18.60
CA ILE A 175 6.89 3.69 -17.33
C ILE A 175 8.26 3.08 -17.09
N ASN A 176 8.87 3.37 -15.95
CA ASN A 176 10.17 2.84 -15.55
C ASN A 176 10.26 2.68 -14.02
N ASN A 177 11.39 2.15 -13.53
CA ASN A 177 11.68 1.97 -12.11
C ASN A 177 10.53 1.27 -11.37
N CYS A 178 9.98 0.20 -11.95
CA CYS A 178 8.91 -0.53 -11.29
C CYS A 178 9.47 -1.59 -10.36
N TYR A 179 8.83 -1.70 -9.20
CA TYR A 179 9.11 -2.72 -8.23
C TYR A 179 7.84 -3.24 -7.59
N VAL A 180 7.95 -4.47 -7.12
CA VAL A 180 6.93 -5.12 -6.31
C VAL A 180 7.40 -5.24 -4.88
N THR A 181 6.50 -5.01 -3.94
CA THR A 181 6.79 -5.15 -2.52
C THR A 181 5.70 -5.90 -1.80
N ASP A 182 6.05 -6.57 -0.71
CA ASP A 182 5.09 -7.14 0.23
C ASP A 182 4.58 -6.11 1.26
N GLY A 183 5.00 -4.84 1.15
CA GLY A 183 4.67 -3.79 2.11
C GLY A 183 5.39 -3.92 3.46
N PHE A 184 6.27 -4.92 3.62
CA PHE A 184 6.93 -5.27 4.88
C PHE A 184 8.45 -5.42 4.72
N GLY A 185 9.03 -4.70 3.76
CA GLY A 185 10.48 -4.61 3.55
C GLY A 185 11.02 -5.55 2.48
N LYS A 186 10.24 -6.52 2.00
CA LYS A 186 10.65 -7.30 0.83
C LYS A 186 10.29 -6.50 -0.43
N LYS A 187 11.29 -6.24 -1.25
CA LYS A 187 11.18 -5.51 -2.52
C LYS A 187 11.91 -6.31 -3.59
N SER A 188 11.33 -6.37 -4.78
CA SER A 188 11.98 -6.87 -5.98
C SER A 188 11.68 -5.91 -7.11
N ASP A 189 12.73 -5.45 -7.80
CA ASP A 189 12.53 -4.67 -9.02
C ASP A 189 11.99 -5.60 -10.12
N VAL A 190 11.10 -5.08 -10.97
CA VAL A 190 10.49 -5.83 -12.08
C VAL A 190 10.68 -5.12 -13.42
N ILE A 191 10.85 -3.79 -13.39
CA ILE A 191 11.20 -2.96 -14.54
C ILE A 191 12.31 -2.01 -14.10
N ASP A 192 13.39 -1.94 -14.87
CA ASP A 192 14.55 -1.11 -14.57
C ASP A 192 14.32 0.39 -14.89
N ASP A 193 15.38 1.19 -14.72
CA ASP A 193 15.40 2.64 -14.96
C ASP A 193 15.17 3.03 -16.43
N LYS A 194 15.40 2.10 -17.35
CA LYS A 194 15.20 2.27 -18.79
C LYS A 194 13.84 1.76 -19.26
N GLY A 195 12.98 1.27 -18.37
CA GLY A 195 11.68 0.69 -18.74
C GLY A 195 11.78 -0.74 -19.26
N CYS A 196 12.95 -1.39 -19.13
CA CYS A 196 13.15 -2.77 -19.55
C CYS A 196 12.75 -3.74 -18.43
N VAL A 197 12.10 -4.84 -18.82
CA VAL A 197 11.69 -5.87 -17.86
C VAL A 197 12.89 -6.64 -17.36
N ILE A 198 12.95 -6.84 -16.05
CA ILE A 198 14.02 -7.59 -15.39
C ILE A 198 13.77 -9.11 -15.47
N ASP A 199 12.52 -9.54 -15.26
CA ASP A 199 12.12 -10.94 -15.35
C ASP A 199 10.84 -11.11 -16.19
N PRO A 200 10.99 -11.53 -17.48
CA PRO A 200 9.87 -11.75 -18.39
C PRO A 200 8.89 -12.86 -17.96
N ILE A 201 9.27 -13.71 -17.00
CA ILE A 201 8.37 -14.74 -16.44
C ILE A 201 7.31 -14.08 -15.56
N LEU A 202 7.66 -12.99 -14.87
CA LEU A 202 6.77 -12.31 -13.92
C LEU A 202 5.89 -11.28 -14.61
N ILE A 203 6.45 -10.49 -15.53
CA ILE A 203 5.75 -9.42 -16.22
C ILE A 203 6.23 -9.33 -17.67
N THR A 204 5.34 -9.00 -18.61
CA THR A 204 5.73 -8.77 -20.00
C THR A 204 6.36 -7.39 -20.18
N GLY A 205 7.00 -7.18 -21.33
CA GLY A 205 7.40 -5.84 -21.77
C GLY A 205 6.23 -4.86 -21.76
N ILE A 206 6.53 -3.59 -21.49
CA ILE A 206 5.55 -2.51 -21.50
C ILE A 206 5.19 -2.17 -22.94
N ARG A 207 3.91 -2.14 -23.26
CA ARG A 207 3.37 -1.76 -24.55
C ARG A 207 2.61 -0.46 -24.44
N TYR A 208 2.93 0.48 -25.31
CA TYR A 208 2.31 1.79 -25.33
C TYR A 208 1.23 1.88 -26.39
N SER A 209 0.15 2.60 -26.09
CA SER A 209 -0.83 2.98 -27.11
C SER A 209 -0.20 3.94 -28.12
N SER A 210 -0.74 4.00 -29.33
CA SER A 210 -0.24 4.88 -30.40
C SER A 210 -0.27 6.37 -30.03
N ASP A 211 -1.20 6.78 -29.16
CA ASP A 211 -1.30 8.14 -28.63
C ASP A 211 -0.37 8.41 -27.43
N LEU A 212 0.40 7.41 -26.98
CA LEU A 212 1.27 7.42 -25.80
C LEU A 212 0.55 7.87 -24.51
N GLN A 213 -0.77 7.80 -24.44
CA GLN A 213 -1.55 8.13 -23.24
C GLN A 213 -1.81 6.92 -22.34
N ARG A 214 -1.55 5.72 -22.85
CA ARG A 214 -1.72 4.46 -22.12
C ARG A 214 -0.49 3.59 -22.27
N ALA A 215 -0.17 2.91 -21.19
CA ALA A 215 0.83 1.85 -21.16
C ALA A 215 0.19 0.59 -20.57
N TYR A 216 0.62 -0.55 -21.08
CA TYR A 216 0.09 -1.86 -20.75
C TYR A 216 1.22 -2.83 -20.45
N ALA A 217 1.03 -3.65 -19.44
CA ALA A 217 1.88 -4.82 -19.21
C ALA A 217 1.00 -5.95 -18.71
N GLU A 218 1.30 -7.18 -19.09
CA GLU A 218 0.62 -8.34 -18.56
C GLU A 218 1.52 -9.01 -17.52
N SER A 219 0.93 -9.52 -16.44
CA SER A 219 1.65 -10.36 -15.48
C SER A 219 0.89 -11.64 -15.19
N SER A 220 1.63 -12.70 -14.88
CA SER A 220 1.07 -13.86 -14.20
C SER A 220 1.12 -13.57 -12.70
N VAL A 221 -0.04 -13.48 -12.04
CA VAL A 221 -0.13 -13.08 -10.64
C VAL A 221 0.75 -13.96 -9.77
N PHE A 222 1.67 -13.31 -9.06
CA PHE A 222 2.60 -13.94 -8.14
C PHE A 222 2.53 -13.24 -6.79
N LYS A 223 3.04 -13.90 -5.75
CA LYS A 223 3.14 -13.31 -4.42
C LYS A 223 4.40 -13.78 -3.71
N PHE A 224 4.84 -13.01 -2.74
CA PHE A 224 5.88 -13.46 -1.81
C PHE A 224 5.35 -14.62 -0.94
N ALA A 225 6.22 -15.58 -0.64
CA ALA A 225 5.91 -16.67 0.29
C ALA A 225 5.43 -16.10 1.64
N ASP A 226 4.38 -16.70 2.20
CA ASP A 226 3.77 -16.32 3.49
C ASP A 226 3.26 -14.87 3.60
N LYS A 227 3.07 -14.17 2.47
CA LYS A 227 2.46 -12.84 2.42
C LYS A 227 1.05 -12.86 1.82
N PRO A 228 0.13 -12.02 2.31
CA PRO A 228 -1.26 -11.99 1.87
C PRO A 228 -1.46 -11.25 0.53
N GLY A 229 -0.49 -10.45 0.08
CA GLY A 229 -0.61 -9.66 -1.15
C GLY A 229 0.73 -9.15 -1.68
N VAL A 230 0.65 -8.45 -2.81
CA VAL A 230 1.76 -7.79 -3.49
C VAL A 230 1.30 -6.40 -3.93
N TRP A 231 2.16 -5.40 -3.79
CA TRP A 231 1.92 -4.04 -4.24
C TRP A 231 2.88 -3.68 -5.35
N PHE A 232 2.35 -3.10 -6.41
CA PHE A 232 3.12 -2.64 -7.57
C PHE A 232 3.33 -1.13 -7.47
N PHE A 233 4.58 -0.72 -7.62
CA PHE A 233 4.97 0.68 -7.68
C PHE A 233 5.79 0.91 -8.93
N CYS A 234 5.52 2.00 -9.63
CA CYS A 234 6.23 2.41 -10.84
C CYS A 234 6.42 3.92 -10.84
N GLN A 235 7.48 4.38 -11.50
CA GLN A 235 7.63 5.77 -11.85
C GLN A 235 6.98 6.03 -13.20
N VAL A 236 6.22 7.13 -13.29
CA VAL A 236 5.64 7.61 -14.54
C VAL A 236 6.42 8.84 -14.97
N GLN A 237 7.19 8.71 -16.03
CA GLN A 237 7.91 9.80 -16.68
C GLN A 237 7.06 10.33 -17.84
N MET A 238 7.08 11.65 -18.05
CA MET A 238 6.38 12.30 -19.16
C MET A 238 7.38 12.74 -20.24
N CYS A 239 6.98 12.65 -21.51
CA CYS A 239 7.76 13.10 -22.67
C CYS A 239 6.90 13.99 -23.58
N MET A 240 7.46 15.05 -24.17
CA MET A 240 6.72 15.92 -25.10
C MET A 240 6.58 15.28 -26.49
N LYS A 241 5.34 15.11 -26.96
CA LYS A 241 5.07 14.49 -28.27
C LYS A 241 5.53 15.34 -29.45
N LYS A 242 5.27 16.65 -29.39
CA LYS A 242 5.46 17.59 -30.52
C LYS A 242 6.93 17.82 -30.92
N HIS A 243 7.89 17.34 -30.13
CA HIS A 243 9.32 17.52 -30.36
C HIS A 243 10.11 16.20 -30.44
N GLY A 244 9.43 15.06 -30.64
CA GLY A 244 10.08 13.75 -30.73
C GLY A 244 10.80 13.32 -29.44
N MET A 245 10.50 13.95 -28.30
CA MET A 245 11.16 13.66 -27.02
C MET A 245 10.72 12.31 -26.41
N CYS A 246 9.78 11.63 -27.05
CA CYS A 246 9.38 10.26 -26.73
C CYS A 246 10.16 9.22 -27.54
N ASP A 247 10.92 9.63 -28.57
CA ASP A 247 11.60 8.73 -29.48
C ASP A 247 12.88 8.16 -28.83
N GLY A 248 13.03 6.83 -28.81
CA GLY A 248 14.19 6.13 -28.24
C GLY A 248 14.09 5.79 -26.74
N ILE A 249 12.93 6.02 -26.12
CA ILE A 249 12.63 5.64 -24.73
C ILE A 249 11.48 4.62 -24.65
N THR A 250 10.80 4.36 -25.77
CA THR A 250 9.85 3.25 -26.01
C THR A 250 10.44 2.24 -26.98
#